data_AF-A0A7Z9TFF6-F1
#
_entry.id   AF-A0A7Z9TFF6-F1
#
_cell.length_a   1.000
_cell.length_b   1.000
_cell.length_c   1.000
_cell.angle_alpha   90.00
_cell.angle_beta   90.00
_cell.angle_gamma   90.00
#
_symmetry.space_group_name_H-M   'P 1'
#
loop_
_entity.id
_entity.type
_entity.pdbx_description
1 polymer ?
#
loop_
_entity_poly.entity_id
_entity_poly.type
_entity_poly.pdbx_seq_one_letter_code
_entity_poly.pdbx_strand_id
1 'polypeptide(L)'
;MILFLDGLSAIFILWLGILGFKQGLVEGLGRLLGLILSAMTAMRYYVVLAGNFSLWLKIDAWVLLLTSFMVIFLFILLIMRVLTRMVNFLIVSKGTRWINRSTGFVFGLLKGSIVVSLIVLFLDISPKDEWSIIVYKESSLARILTHARINIIKIFHWEDPFEKGENFIKTMMETDKENN
;
A
#
# COMPACT_ATOMS: atom_id res chain seq x y z
N MET A 1 2.17 -10.22 25.98
CA MET A 1 1.16 -10.20 24.89
C MET A 1 1.89 -9.70 23.66
N ILE A 2 1.97 -10.53 22.62
CA ILE A 2 2.99 -10.39 21.58
C ILE A 2 2.59 -9.29 20.59
N LEU A 3 3.19 -8.12 20.76
CA LEU A 3 3.16 -6.95 19.87
C LEU A 3 4.05 -7.19 18.63
N PHE A 4 4.08 -8.41 18.07
CA PHE A 4 5.04 -8.75 17.01
C PHE A 4 4.84 -7.88 15.77
N LEU A 5 3.59 -7.76 15.29
CA LEU A 5 3.27 -6.91 14.13
C LEU A 5 3.53 -5.43 14.43
N ASP A 6 3.17 -4.98 15.64
CA ASP A 6 3.32 -3.59 16.05
C ASP A 6 4.80 -3.19 16.18
N GLY A 7 5.62 -4.06 16.77
CA GLY A 7 7.07 -3.88 16.90
C GLY A 7 7.80 -3.94 15.55
N LEU A 8 7.46 -4.93 14.71
CA LEU A 8 8.02 -5.04 13.36
C LEU A 8 7.68 -3.80 12.52
N SER A 9 6.43 -3.35 12.59
CA SER A 9 5.97 -2.14 11.90
C SER A 9 6.71 -0.90 12.41
N ALA A 10 6.86 -0.74 13.72
CA ALA A 10 7.57 0.39 14.30
C ALA A 10 9.04 0.44 13.84
N ILE A 11 9.74 -0.70 13.85
CA ILE A 11 11.12 -0.81 13.37
C ILE A 11 11.20 -0.45 11.88
N PHE A 12 10.27 -0.97 11.07
CA PHE A 12 10.24 -0.70 9.64
C PHE A 12 9.95 0.77 9.32
N ILE A 13 9.02 1.39 10.04
CA ILE A 13 8.68 2.81 9.92
C ILE A 13 9.90 3.67 10.30
N LEU A 14 10.53 3.38 11.43
CA LEU A 14 11.73 4.09 11.88
C LEU A 14 12.88 3.97 10.87
N TRP A 15 13.10 2.78 10.33
CA TRP A 15 14.08 2.53 9.27
C TRP A 15 13.83 3.43 8.05
N LEU A 16 12.59 3.47 7.57
CA LEU A 16 12.20 4.34 6.45
C LEU A 16 12.29 5.84 6.79
N GLY A 17 12.03 6.22 8.04
CA GLY A 17 12.29 7.55 8.57
C GLY A 17 13.77 7.94 8.43
N ILE A 18 14.68 7.08 8.89
CA ILE A 18 16.13 7.31 8.80
C ILE A 18 16.58 7.42 7.33
N LEU A 19 16.06 6.58 6.43
CA LEU A 19 16.29 6.69 4.99
C LEU A 19 15.69 7.99 4.40
N GLY A 20 14.61 8.50 4.99
CA GLY A 20 13.99 9.78 4.69
C GLY A 20 14.88 10.98 5.01
N PHE A 21 15.74 10.88 6.02
CA PHE A 21 16.62 11.99 6.44
C PHE A 21 17.60 12.44 5.35
N LYS A 22 17.94 11.55 4.40
CA LYS A 22 18.79 11.88 3.25
C LYS A 22 18.04 12.60 2.12
N GLN A 23 16.72 12.62 2.17
CA GLN A 23 15.86 13.22 1.15
C GLN A 23 15.58 14.68 1.52
N GLY A 24 15.61 15.59 0.54
CA GLY A 24 15.17 16.96 0.76
C GLY A 24 13.65 17.07 0.88
N LEU A 25 13.15 18.26 1.21
CA LEU A 25 11.72 18.56 1.38
C LEU A 25 10.94 18.30 0.11
N VAL A 26 11.40 18.84 -1.03
CA VAL A 26 10.74 18.70 -2.34
C VAL A 26 10.70 17.24 -2.77
N GLU A 27 11.84 16.56 -2.73
CA GLU A 27 11.92 15.15 -3.08
C GLU A 27 11.16 14.25 -2.08
N GLY A 28 11.15 14.63 -0.81
CA GLY A 28 10.41 13.97 0.26
C GLY A 28 8.91 14.02 0.02
N LEU A 29 8.36 15.22 -0.24
CA LEU A 29 6.96 15.45 -0.58
C LEU A 29 6.56 14.75 -1.87
N GLY A 30 7.30 14.97 -2.96
CA GLY A 30 6.95 14.40 -4.27
C GLY A 30 6.93 12.87 -4.24
N ARG A 31 7.88 12.24 -3.54
CA ARG A 31 7.86 10.79 -3.33
C ARG A 31 6.70 10.33 -2.44
N LEU A 32 6.28 11.13 -1.46
CA LEU A 32 5.13 10.80 -0.60
C LEU A 32 3.83 10.86 -1.40
N LEU A 33 3.63 11.95 -2.15
CA LEU A 33 2.49 12.11 -3.05
C LEU A 33 2.48 11.02 -4.12
N GLY A 34 3.65 10.70 -4.70
CA GLY A 34 3.79 9.60 -5.64
C GLY A 34 3.38 8.25 -5.07
N LEU A 35 3.70 7.98 -3.80
CA LEU A 35 3.29 6.76 -3.11
C LEU A 35 1.78 6.70 -2.89
N ILE A 36 1.16 7.81 -2.47
CA ILE A 36 -0.29 7.88 -2.28
C ILE A 36 -1.01 7.70 -3.62
N LEU A 37 -0.62 8.45 -4.66
CA LEU A 37 -1.28 8.42 -5.97
C LEU A 37 -1.12 7.06 -6.66
N SER A 38 0.05 6.43 -6.56
CA SER A 38 0.24 5.05 -7.06
C SER A 38 -0.64 4.06 -6.32
N ALA A 39 -0.73 4.14 -4.98
CA ALA A 39 -1.60 3.27 -4.20
C ALA A 39 -3.08 3.45 -4.57
N MET A 40 -3.58 4.69 -4.62
CA MET A 40 -4.96 5.00 -4.98
C MET A 40 -5.31 4.48 -6.39
N THR A 41 -4.41 4.68 -7.35
CA THR A 41 -4.65 4.25 -8.72
C THR A 41 -4.59 2.72 -8.84
N ALA A 42 -3.64 2.07 -8.17
CA ALA A 42 -3.58 0.62 -8.10
C ALA A 42 -4.85 0.02 -7.47
N MET A 43 -5.32 0.55 -6.33
CA MET A 43 -6.57 0.12 -5.69
C MET A 43 -7.80 0.25 -6.61
N ARG A 44 -7.80 1.22 -7.52
CA ARG A 44 -8.92 1.41 -8.45
C ARG A 44 -8.93 0.40 -9.59
N TYR A 45 -7.75 0.01 -10.10
CA TYR A 45 -7.63 -0.73 -11.35
C TYR A 45 -7.13 -2.18 -11.21
N TYR A 46 -6.67 -2.60 -10.04
CA TYR A 46 -6.07 -3.92 -9.86
C TYR A 46 -7.02 -5.09 -10.21
N VAL A 47 -8.31 -5.00 -9.85
CA VAL A 47 -9.31 -6.04 -10.16
C VAL A 47 -9.53 -6.17 -11.66
N VAL A 48 -9.59 -5.04 -12.38
CA VAL A 48 -9.75 -5.02 -13.85
C VAL A 48 -8.55 -5.68 -14.52
N LEU A 49 -7.33 -5.36 -14.04
CA LEU A 49 -6.12 -5.96 -14.58
C LEU A 49 -6.04 -7.47 -14.24
N ALA A 50 -6.47 -7.87 -13.04
CA ALA A 50 -6.52 -9.27 -12.64
C ALA A 50 -7.47 -10.08 -13.54
N GLY A 51 -8.68 -9.57 -13.82
CA GLY A 51 -9.62 -10.21 -14.74
C GLY A 51 -9.08 -10.39 -16.16
N ASN A 52 -8.24 -9.47 -16.64
CA ASN A 52 -7.56 -9.63 -17.92
C ASN A 52 -6.47 -10.70 -17.87
N PHE A 53 -5.71 -10.77 -16.78
CA PHE A 53 -4.65 -11.77 -16.62
C PHE A 53 -5.18 -13.19 -16.38
N SER A 54 -6.35 -13.35 -15.76
CA SER A 54 -6.96 -14.69 -15.55
C SER A 54 -7.30 -15.41 -16.86
N LEU A 55 -7.48 -14.66 -17.96
CA LEU A 55 -7.72 -15.26 -19.27
C LEU A 55 -6.47 -15.95 -19.83
N TRP A 56 -5.28 -15.56 -19.38
CA TRP A 56 -4.00 -16.07 -19.88
C TRP A 56 -3.26 -16.93 -18.85
N LEU A 57 -3.47 -16.68 -17.55
CA LEU A 57 -2.79 -17.34 -16.46
C LEU A 57 -3.82 -18.01 -15.53
N LYS A 58 -3.80 -19.34 -15.46
CA LYS A 58 -4.58 -20.12 -14.49
C LYS A 58 -3.77 -20.24 -13.18
N ILE A 59 -3.83 -19.21 -12.35
CA ILE A 59 -3.20 -19.13 -11.04
C ILE A 59 -4.28 -18.74 -10.03
N ASP A 60 -4.06 -19.03 -8.75
CA ASP A 60 -4.91 -18.59 -7.64
C ASP A 60 -5.30 -17.11 -7.76
N ALA A 61 -6.60 -16.83 -7.63
CA ALA A 61 -7.19 -15.50 -7.74
C ALA A 61 -6.57 -14.49 -6.75
N TRP A 62 -6.17 -14.92 -5.56
CA TRP A 62 -5.50 -14.06 -4.59
C TRP A 62 -4.13 -13.60 -5.09
N VAL A 63 -3.33 -14.53 -5.63
CA VAL A 63 -2.01 -14.23 -6.22
C VAL A 63 -2.17 -13.31 -7.44
N LEU A 64 -3.21 -13.52 -8.23
CA LEU A 64 -3.51 -12.70 -9.40
C LEU A 64 -3.84 -11.25 -9.01
N LEU A 65 -4.71 -11.04 -8.01
CA LEU A 65 -5.03 -9.70 -7.51
C LEU A 65 -3.79 -8.99 -6.92
N LEU A 66 -2.98 -9.71 -6.14
CA LEU A 66 -1.76 -9.16 -5.55
C LEU A 66 -0.76 -8.74 -6.62
N THR A 67 -0.53 -9.59 -7.62
CA THR A 67 0.40 -9.30 -8.71
C THR A 67 -0.08 -8.15 -9.58
N SER A 68 -1.37 -8.11 -9.94
CA SER A 68 -1.95 -6.99 -10.68
C SER A 68 -1.85 -5.67 -9.92
N PHE A 69 -2.10 -5.67 -8.62
CA PHE A 69 -1.88 -4.47 -7.79
C PHE A 69 -0.42 -4.02 -7.83
N MET A 70 0.52 -4.95 -7.60
CA MET A 70 1.95 -4.64 -7.58
C MET A 70 2.44 -4.07 -8.91
N VAL A 71 1.99 -4.63 -10.03
CA VAL A 71 2.36 -4.14 -11.38
C VAL A 71 1.93 -2.70 -11.58
N ILE A 72 0.66 -2.37 -11.32
CA ILE A 72 0.14 -1.01 -11.48
C ILE A 72 0.82 -0.06 -10.49
N PHE A 73 0.94 -0.47 -9.23
CA PHE A 73 1.56 0.32 -8.18
C PHE A 73 3.00 0.69 -8.53
N LEU A 74 3.83 -0.29 -8.92
CA LEU A 74 5.22 -0.06 -9.28
C LEU A 74 5.34 0.79 -10.55
N PHE A 75 4.52 0.53 -11.56
CA PHE A 75 4.53 1.30 -12.80
C PHE A 75 4.26 2.80 -12.55
N ILE A 76 3.20 3.11 -11.80
CA ILE A 76 2.84 4.50 -11.48
C ILE A 76 3.86 5.12 -10.52
N LEU A 77 4.36 4.35 -9.56
CA LEU A 77 5.38 4.83 -8.63
C LEU A 77 6.68 5.23 -9.36
N LEU A 78 7.07 4.47 -10.38
CA LEU A 78 8.21 4.80 -11.24
C LEU A 78 7.97 6.10 -12.02
N ILE A 79 6.80 6.26 -12.63
CA ILE A 79 6.42 7.49 -13.33
C ILE A 79 6.50 8.68 -12.37
N MET A 80 5.86 8.59 -11.21
CA MET A 80 5.86 9.65 -10.19
C MET A 80 7.27 9.98 -9.68
N ARG A 81 8.17 8.98 -9.62
CA ARG A 81 9.58 9.19 -9.25
C ARG A 81 10.31 10.02 -10.29
N VAL A 82 10.09 9.76 -11.58
CA VAL A 82 10.65 10.56 -12.68
C VAL A 82 10.13 12.00 -12.59
N LEU A 83 8.80 12.18 -12.47
CA LEU A 83 8.19 13.50 -12.33
C LEU A 83 8.76 14.28 -11.13
N THR A 84 8.87 13.64 -9.97
CA THR A 84 9.42 14.27 -8.76
C THR A 84 10.86 14.74 -8.98
N ARG A 85 11.68 13.93 -9.67
CA ARG A 85 13.07 14.29 -9.96
C ARG A 85 13.15 15.48 -10.92
N MET A 86 12.28 15.54 -11.92
CA MET A 86 12.19 16.68 -12.83
C MET A 86 11.82 17.96 -12.08
N VAL A 87 10.80 17.91 -11.22
CA VAL A 87 10.40 19.06 -10.39
C VAL A 87 11.52 19.50 -9.46
N ASN A 88 12.22 18.55 -8.83
CA ASN A 88 13.33 18.86 -7.92
C ASN A 88 14.51 19.54 -8.64
N PHE A 89 14.76 19.22 -9.91
CA PHE A 89 15.78 19.91 -10.71
C PHE A 89 15.43 21.38 -10.96
N LEU A 90 14.13 21.70 -11.11
CA LEU A 90 13.65 23.06 -11.36
C LEU A 90 13.63 23.92 -10.08
N ILE A 91 13.46 23.30 -8.91
CA ILE A 91 13.39 24.03 -7.64
C ILE A 91 14.79 24.13 -7.03
N VAL A 92 15.48 25.24 -7.30
CA VAL A 92 16.73 25.62 -6.63
C VAL A 92 16.41 26.15 -5.22
N SER A 93 16.13 25.26 -4.28
CA SER A 93 15.84 25.64 -2.90
C SER A 93 17.12 25.63 -2.04
N LYS A 94 17.62 26.82 -1.69
CA LYS A 94 18.68 27.02 -0.69
C LYS A 94 18.09 27.07 0.74
N GLY A 95 17.37 26.02 1.14
CA GLY A 95 16.91 25.88 2.53
C GLY A 95 18.07 25.55 3.49
N THR A 96 17.90 25.82 4.79
CA THR A 96 18.87 25.38 5.80
C THR A 96 18.94 23.84 5.82
N ARG A 97 20.17 23.32 5.73
CA ARG A 97 20.46 21.87 5.59
C ARG A 97 19.76 21.01 6.66
N TRP A 98 19.58 21.55 7.86
CA TRP A 98 18.92 20.86 8.97
C TRP A 98 17.40 20.73 8.79
N ILE A 99 16.70 21.81 8.42
CA ILE A 99 15.26 21.77 8.19
C ILE A 99 14.93 20.79 7.07
N ASN A 100 15.71 20.83 5.98
CA ASN A 100 15.54 19.92 4.84
C ASN A 100 15.63 18.44 5.25
N ARG A 101 16.57 18.09 6.14
CA ARG A 101 16.77 16.72 6.63
C ARG A 101 15.69 16.27 7.61
N SER A 102 15.31 17.13 8.55
CA SER A 102 14.23 16.82 9.51
C SER A 102 12.90 16.61 8.82
N THR A 103 12.58 17.45 7.83
CA THR A 103 11.38 17.28 7.00
C THR A 103 11.43 15.99 6.17
N GLY A 104 12.60 15.63 5.63
CA GLY A 104 12.82 14.35 4.98
C GLY A 104 12.54 13.15 5.90
N PHE A 105 12.94 13.22 7.17
CA PHE A 105 12.64 12.20 8.17
C PHE A 105 11.14 12.05 8.43
N VAL A 106 10.42 13.16 8.62
CA VAL A 106 8.95 13.13 8.81
C VAL A 106 8.27 12.49 7.60
N PHE A 107 8.65 12.86 6.37
CA PHE A 107 8.09 12.22 5.18
C PHE A 107 8.50 10.75 5.05
N GLY A 108 9.68 10.36 5.53
CA GLY A 108 10.12 8.97 5.61
C GLY A 108 9.23 8.14 6.55
N LEU A 109 8.94 8.67 7.73
CA LEU A 109 8.02 8.04 8.69
C LEU A 109 6.61 7.88 8.08
N LEU A 110 6.07 8.95 7.51
CA LEU A 110 4.74 8.91 6.88
C LEU A 110 4.67 7.88 5.75
N LYS A 111 5.69 7.80 4.89
CA LYS A 111 5.79 6.75 3.85
C LYS A 111 5.80 5.36 4.47
N GLY A 112 6.60 5.16 5.52
CA GLY A 112 6.66 3.89 6.21
C GLY A 112 5.31 3.48 6.77
N SER A 113 4.59 4.40 7.39
CA SER A 113 3.24 4.15 7.90
C SER A 113 2.30 3.74 6.77
N ILE A 114 2.30 4.44 5.63
CA ILE A 114 1.44 4.09 4.49
C ILE A 114 1.79 2.69 3.93
N VAL A 115 3.08 2.36 3.81
CA VAL A 115 3.50 1.04 3.33
C VAL A 115 3.05 -0.07 4.28
N VAL A 116 3.20 0.13 5.59
CA VAL A 116 2.69 -0.82 6.60
C VAL A 116 1.18 -0.96 6.48
N SER A 117 0.44 0.15 6.33
CA SER A 117 -1.00 0.11 6.14
C SER A 117 -1.40 -0.73 4.94
N LEU A 118 -0.72 -0.59 3.81
CA LEU A 118 -0.96 -1.40 2.62
C LEU A 118 -0.74 -2.89 2.90
N ILE A 119 0.35 -3.25 3.58
CA ILE A 119 0.65 -4.65 3.91
C ILE A 119 -0.46 -5.25 4.78
N VAL A 120 -0.87 -4.53 5.84
CA VAL A 120 -1.96 -4.97 6.74
C VAL A 120 -3.26 -5.15 5.96
N LEU A 121 -3.57 -4.23 5.05
CA LEU A 121 -4.76 -4.30 4.20
C LEU A 121 -4.73 -5.50 3.24
N PHE A 122 -3.56 -5.93 2.76
CA PHE A 122 -3.46 -7.15 1.96
C PHE A 122 -3.63 -8.43 2.79
N LEU A 123 -3.20 -8.41 4.06
CA LEU A 123 -3.46 -9.52 4.98
C LEU A 123 -4.96 -9.73 5.22
N ASP A 124 -5.80 -8.70 5.08
CA ASP A 124 -7.27 -8.83 5.19
C ASP A 124 -7.87 -9.65 4.05
N ILE A 125 -7.38 -9.49 2.81
CA ILE A 125 -7.87 -10.24 1.63
C ILE A 125 -7.30 -11.67 1.61
N SER A 126 -6.17 -11.89 2.27
CA SER A 126 -5.46 -13.18 2.26
C SER A 126 -6.32 -14.33 2.79
N PRO A 127 -6.15 -15.56 2.26
CA PRO A 127 -6.67 -16.76 2.90
C PRO A 127 -6.29 -16.77 4.38
N LYS A 128 -7.28 -17.01 5.24
CA LYS A 128 -7.13 -16.94 6.70
C LYS A 128 -6.46 -18.20 7.23
N ASP A 129 -5.15 -18.28 7.07
CA ASP A 129 -4.33 -19.28 7.73
C ASP A 129 -4.25 -19.03 9.25
N GLU A 130 -4.02 -20.08 10.04
CA GLU A 130 -3.97 -19.99 11.50
C GLU A 130 -2.95 -18.96 12.03
N TRP A 131 -1.81 -18.81 11.35
CA TRP A 131 -0.76 -17.86 11.73
C TRP A 131 -1.16 -16.40 11.47
N SER A 132 -1.89 -16.12 10.39
CA SER A 132 -2.30 -14.76 10.04
C SER A 132 -3.39 -14.27 11.00
N ILE A 133 -4.30 -15.16 11.41
CA ILE A 133 -5.34 -14.86 12.40
C ILE A 133 -4.73 -14.47 13.75
N ILE A 134 -3.72 -15.20 14.23
CA ILE A 134 -3.08 -14.93 15.53
C ILE A 134 -2.33 -13.58 15.51
N VAL A 135 -1.56 -13.32 14.46
CA VAL A 135 -0.80 -12.06 14.31
C VAL A 135 -1.74 -10.86 14.15
N TYR A 136 -2.86 -11.04 13.45
CA TYR A 136 -3.84 -9.99 13.20
C TYR A 136 -4.70 -9.67 14.42
N LYS A 137 -5.20 -10.70 15.12
CA LYS A 137 -6.11 -10.56 16.26
C LYS A 137 -5.45 -9.90 17.47
N GLU A 138 -4.13 -10.06 17.62
CA GLU A 138 -3.35 -9.47 18.71
C GLU A 138 -2.77 -8.08 18.38
N SER A 139 -2.83 -7.62 17.13
CA SER A 139 -2.24 -6.33 16.71
C SER A 139 -3.19 -5.16 16.94
N SER A 140 -2.71 -4.14 17.66
CA SER A 140 -3.45 -2.89 17.80
C SER A 140 -3.41 -2.06 16.51
N LEU A 141 -2.31 -2.11 15.75
CA LEU A 141 -2.20 -1.41 14.47
C LEU A 141 -3.21 -1.93 13.45
N ALA A 142 -3.35 -3.25 13.34
CA ALA A 142 -4.31 -3.86 12.42
C ALA A 142 -5.73 -3.36 12.69
N ARG A 143 -6.17 -3.44 13.95
CA ARG A 143 -7.49 -2.95 14.37
C ARG A 143 -7.70 -1.47 14.04
N ILE A 144 -6.72 -0.61 14.34
CA ILE A 144 -6.81 0.84 14.06
C ILE A 144 -6.95 1.09 12.55
N LEU A 145 -6.15 0.39 11.74
CA LEU A 145 -6.16 0.53 10.28
C LEU A 145 -7.49 0.09 9.66
N THR A 146 -8.05 -1.01 10.12
CA THR A 146 -9.34 -1.52 9.63
C THR A 146 -10.48 -0.57 10.00
N HIS A 147 -10.49 -0.02 11.22
CA HIS A 147 -11.46 1.00 11.59
C HIS A 147 -11.30 2.29 10.79
N ALA A 148 -10.06 2.73 10.56
CA ALA A 148 -9.76 3.90 9.74
C ALA A 148 -10.28 3.70 8.31
N ARG A 149 -10.05 2.53 7.70
CA ARG A 149 -10.60 2.15 6.38
C ARG A 149 -12.11 2.32 6.35
N ILE A 150 -12.83 1.67 7.27
CA ILE A 150 -14.29 1.68 7.31
C ILE A 150 -14.82 3.11 7.49
N ASN A 151 -14.18 3.92 8.34
CA ASN A 151 -14.59 5.30 8.56
C ASN A 151 -14.37 6.17 7.33
N ILE A 152 -13.23 6.04 6.64
CA ILE A 152 -12.95 6.77 5.39
C ILE A 152 -14.01 6.40 4.34
N ILE A 153 -14.27 5.11 4.15
CA ILE A 153 -15.29 4.61 3.20
C ILE A 153 -16.67 5.21 3.50
N LYS A 154 -17.08 5.22 4.78
CA LYS A 154 -18.37 5.77 5.19
C LYS A 154 -18.48 7.28 4.98
N ILE A 155 -17.42 8.03 5.30
CA ILE A 155 -17.41 9.50 5.18
C ILE A 155 -17.44 9.92 3.71
N PHE A 156 -16.66 9.24 2.87
CA PHE A 156 -16.52 9.60 1.45
C PHE A 156 -17.48 8.86 0.53
N HIS A 157 -18.33 7.95 1.06
CA HIS A 157 -19.20 7.06 0.30
C HIS A 157 -18.47 6.34 -0.85
N TRP A 158 -17.23 5.92 -0.60
CA TRP A 158 -16.40 5.27 -1.61
C TRP A 158 -16.76 3.78 -1.69
N GLU A 159 -16.91 3.24 -2.89
CA GLU A 159 -16.86 1.79 -3.14
C GLU A 159 -15.60 1.15 -2.51
N ASP A 160 -15.79 0.11 -1.70
CA ASP A 160 -14.68 -0.56 -1.02
C ASP A 160 -13.83 -1.35 -2.05
N PRO A 161 -12.57 -0.95 -2.30
CA PRO A 161 -11.73 -1.68 -3.24
C PRO A 161 -11.43 -3.10 -2.75
N PHE A 162 -11.50 -3.38 -1.45
CA PHE A 162 -11.26 -4.70 -0.86
C PHE A 162 -12.46 -5.64 -1.08
N GLU A 163 -13.69 -5.13 -0.94
CA GLU A 163 -14.91 -5.89 -1.25
C GLU A 163 -14.93 -6.35 -2.71
N LYS A 164 -14.49 -5.50 -3.65
CA LYS A 164 -14.33 -5.89 -5.06
C LYS A 164 -13.34 -7.04 -5.25
N GLY A 165 -12.24 -7.04 -4.50
CA GLY A 165 -11.26 -8.12 -4.53
C GLY A 165 -11.83 -9.42 -3.97
N GLU A 166 -12.52 -9.38 -2.82
CA GLU A 166 -13.16 -10.55 -2.23
C GLU A 166 -14.21 -11.17 -3.15
N ASN A 167 -15.05 -10.33 -3.79
CA ASN A 167 -16.05 -10.80 -4.73
C ASN A 167 -15.41 -11.45 -5.97
N PHE A 168 -14.31 -10.90 -6.48
CA PHE A 168 -13.55 -11.51 -7.57
C PHE A 168 -13.03 -12.91 -7.20
N ILE A 169 -12.48 -13.09 -5.99
CA ILE A 169 -12.01 -14.41 -5.52
C ILE A 169 -13.19 -15.40 -5.45
N LYS A 170 -14.35 -14.98 -4.91
CA LYS A 170 -15.56 -15.82 -4.83
C LYS A 170 -16.01 -16.30 -6.21
N THR A 171 -16.13 -15.38 -7.17
CA THR A 171 -16.55 -15.72 -8.54
C THR A 171 -15.59 -16.68 -9.23
N MET A 172 -14.27 -16.52 -9.02
CA MET A 172 -13.27 -17.46 -9.55
C MET A 172 -13.40 -18.84 -8.92
N MET A 173 -13.58 -18.93 -7.60
CA MET A 173 -13.77 -20.22 -6.92
C MET A 173 -15.05 -20.94 -7.35
N GLU A 174 -16.14 -20.21 -7.63
CA GLU A 174 -17.39 -20.78 -8.16
C GLU A 174 -17.19 -21.30 -9.59
N THR A 175 -16.50 -20.53 -10.43
CA THR A 175 -16.19 -20.91 -11.83
C THR A 175 -15.31 -22.16 -11.90
N ASP A 176 -14.32 -22.28 -11.01
CA ASP A 176 -13.45 -23.47 -10.94
C ASP A 176 -14.20 -24.72 -10.42
N LYS A 177 -15.26 -24.54 -9.63
CA LYS A 177 -16.13 -25.63 -9.17
C LYS A 177 -17.12 -26.09 -10.24
N GLU A 178 -17.62 -25.20 -11.09
CA GLU A 178 -18.52 -25.57 -12.20
C GLU A 178 -17.79 -26.27 -13.36
N ASN A 179 -16.48 -26.01 -13.52
CA ASN A 179 -15.66 -26.58 -14.59
C ASN A 179 -14.98 -27.92 -14.24
N ASN A 180 -15.17 -28.44 -13.01
CA ASN A 180 -14.67 -29.73 -12.52
C ASN A 180 -15.83 -30.68 -12.20
#